data_AF-A0A534TJH7-F1
#
_entry.id   AF-A0A534TJH7-F1
#
_cell.length_a   1.000
_cell.length_b   1.000
_cell.length_c   1.000
_cell.angle_alpha   90.00
_cell.angle_beta   90.00
_cell.angle_gamma   90.00
#
_symmetry.space_group_name_H-M   'P 1'
#
loop_
_entity.id
_entity.type
_entity.pdbx_description
1 polymer ?
#
loop_
_entity_poly.entity_id
_entity_poly.type
_entity_poly.pdbx_seq_one_letter_code
_entity_poly.pdbx_strand_id
1 'polypeptide(L)'
;MKNTVIAFLLLSVLACSHSEFDDVTTATIGAGGGTVSLADGTAVEIPGGALSRDTEITILRSSEGTWFGGDLSAVSPLYEFRPGGTTFDKPIVITLAFSPELMPAGGDIRIMTAPAGSSAFTELPAEMVGDNRARASTLLLSNIVVANKPSSCHGNSPCNDGNACTFDDRCVNGQCRGTPYTCDDGNVCTNNVCDGAGGCSFPPNTAPCNDGNLCTRNDTCANGVCSGTPFTCDDGNVCTNDACNGSGCTFTPNAASCDDGNLCTRNDTCANGVCAGIAFTCNDGNVCTDDACNGTGCTFAPNSAPCDDGNACTSNDTCSGGVCRGGSSSCCSPGPETNCTNGIDDDCDGLIDGADPDCQSTCVPIPEQCSNGVDDDCDGLVDYEDPDCVLMECTDGCPYGYGCFPDNYCHSHCEDGAPDYDESASDCGGADCPRCQAGQHCFSGFDCASGNCVNNICQ
;
A
#
# COMPACT_ATOMS: atom_id res chain seq x y z
N MET A 1 -4.51 -1.36 60.17
CA MET A 1 -5.25 -0.10 60.35
C MET A 1 -6.55 -0.26 59.57
N LYS A 2 -7.58 -0.85 60.20
CA LYS A 2 -8.81 -0.17 60.66
C LYS A 2 -9.37 0.79 59.61
N ASN A 3 -10.48 0.43 58.98
CA ASN A 3 -11.49 1.41 58.60
C ASN A 3 -12.87 0.87 59.02
N THR A 4 -13.29 1.40 60.16
CA THR A 4 -14.57 1.29 60.81
C THR A 4 -15.62 2.03 59.97
N VAL A 5 -16.71 1.35 59.60
CA VAL A 5 -17.89 2.03 59.05
C VAL A 5 -18.84 2.38 60.19
N ILE A 6 -19.32 3.62 60.11
CA ILE A 6 -19.96 4.45 61.12
C ILE A 6 -21.39 3.97 61.38
N ALA A 7 -21.72 3.78 62.66
CA ALA A 7 -23.09 3.70 63.14
C ALA A 7 -23.69 5.11 63.26
N PHE A 8 -24.78 5.38 62.56
CA PHE A 8 -25.65 6.53 62.85
C PHE A 8 -26.97 6.02 63.45
N LEU A 9 -27.18 6.38 64.72
CA LEU A 9 -28.45 6.33 65.42
C LEU A 9 -29.36 7.44 64.86
N LEU A 10 -30.61 7.14 64.52
CA LEU A 10 -31.69 8.12 64.49
C LEU A 10 -32.97 7.52 65.05
N LEU A 11 -33.62 8.34 65.87
CA LEU A 11 -34.66 8.05 66.84
C LEU A 11 -36.05 8.10 66.17
N SER A 12 -36.86 7.07 66.42
CA SER A 12 -38.33 7.04 66.48
C SER A 12 -39.14 7.85 65.45
N VAL A 13 -39.72 7.14 64.48
CA VAL A 13 -41.07 7.44 63.97
C VAL A 13 -41.87 6.14 64.01
N LEU A 14 -43.03 6.16 64.67
CA LEU A 14 -44.04 5.11 64.60
C LEU A 14 -44.44 4.89 63.13
N ALA A 15 -44.00 3.78 62.54
CA ALA A 15 -44.64 3.17 61.40
C ALA A 15 -44.40 1.66 61.46
N CYS A 16 -45.47 0.91 61.63
CA CYS A 16 -45.49 -0.54 61.50
C CYS A 16 -44.95 -0.90 60.11
N SER A 17 -43.81 -1.59 60.02
CA SER A 17 -43.31 -2.16 58.77
C SER A 17 -44.33 -3.18 58.28
N HIS A 18 -45.19 -2.75 57.35
CA HIS A 18 -46.02 -3.67 56.57
C HIS A 18 -45.05 -4.46 55.69
N SER A 19 -45.03 -5.78 55.85
CA SER A 19 -44.55 -6.69 54.81
C SER A 19 -45.34 -6.37 53.52
N GLU A 20 -44.68 -5.87 52.49
CA GLU A 20 -45.30 -5.70 51.19
C GLU A 20 -45.55 -7.10 50.63
N PHE A 21 -46.82 -7.50 50.54
CA PHE A 21 -47.20 -8.74 49.85
C PHE A 21 -47.22 -8.44 48.34
N ASP A 22 -46.43 -9.17 47.57
CA ASP A 22 -46.25 -8.94 46.13
C ASP A 22 -47.46 -9.37 45.30
N ASP A 23 -48.26 -10.31 45.82
CA ASP A 23 -49.40 -10.86 45.12
C ASP A 23 -50.46 -11.33 46.12
N VAL A 24 -51.72 -10.97 45.87
CA VAL A 24 -52.86 -11.24 46.76
C VAL A 24 -54.06 -11.65 45.93
N THR A 25 -54.68 -12.78 46.27
CA THR A 25 -55.97 -13.19 45.68
C THR A 25 -56.90 -13.69 46.77
N THR A 26 -58.18 -13.31 46.66
CA THR A 26 -59.24 -13.67 47.61
C THR A 26 -60.45 -14.24 46.88
N ALA A 27 -61.08 -15.26 47.45
CA ALA A 27 -62.41 -15.72 47.02
C ALA A 27 -63.25 -16.21 48.20
N THR A 28 -64.57 -16.06 48.10
CA THR A 28 -65.52 -16.62 49.07
C THR A 28 -65.87 -18.05 48.68
N ILE A 29 -65.56 -19.02 49.53
CA ILE A 29 -65.80 -20.45 49.31
C ILE A 29 -66.84 -20.96 50.31
N GLY A 30 -67.93 -21.50 49.79
CA GLY A 30 -69.03 -22.07 50.58
C GLY A 30 -68.97 -23.60 50.69
N ALA A 31 -70.06 -24.19 51.18
CA ALA A 31 -70.18 -25.64 51.37
C ALA A 31 -70.06 -26.47 50.08
N GLY A 32 -70.26 -25.84 48.90
CA GLY A 32 -70.05 -26.46 47.60
C GLY A 32 -68.59 -26.72 47.22
N GLY A 33 -67.64 -26.14 47.97
CA GLY A 33 -66.22 -26.16 47.62
C GLY A 33 -65.87 -25.17 46.51
N GLY A 34 -64.59 -25.09 46.16
CA GLY A 34 -64.06 -24.20 45.13
C GLY A 34 -62.55 -24.04 45.23
N THR A 35 -62.01 -23.20 44.36
CA THR A 35 -60.55 -22.98 44.24
C THR A 35 -60.22 -21.50 44.30
N VAL A 36 -59.14 -21.18 44.99
CA VAL A 36 -58.52 -19.84 44.99
C VAL A 36 -57.13 -19.99 44.37
N SER A 37 -56.75 -19.15 43.41
CA SER A 37 -55.49 -19.32 42.67
C SER A 37 -54.84 -18.00 42.26
N LEU A 38 -53.51 -17.95 42.31
CA LEU A 38 -52.67 -16.88 41.77
C LEU A 38 -52.33 -17.13 40.28
N ALA A 39 -51.78 -16.13 39.60
CA ALA A 39 -51.45 -16.20 38.18
C ALA A 39 -50.32 -17.18 37.84
N ASP A 40 -49.44 -17.49 38.79
CA ASP A 40 -48.38 -18.50 38.66
C ASP A 40 -48.89 -19.95 38.84
N GLY A 41 -50.20 -20.12 39.05
CA GLY A 41 -50.85 -21.40 39.29
C GLY A 41 -50.67 -21.94 40.71
N THR A 42 -50.17 -21.13 41.65
CA THR A 42 -50.32 -21.42 43.08
C THR A 42 -51.81 -21.40 43.43
N ALA A 43 -52.31 -22.45 44.10
CA ALA A 43 -53.74 -22.61 44.33
C ALA A 43 -54.08 -23.34 45.64
N VAL A 44 -55.26 -23.04 46.18
CA VAL A 44 -55.90 -23.77 47.28
C VAL A 44 -57.23 -24.33 46.78
N GLU A 45 -57.31 -25.65 46.69
CA GLU A 45 -58.51 -26.38 46.27
C GLU A 45 -59.23 -26.94 47.51
N ILE A 46 -60.48 -26.50 47.69
CA ILE A 46 -61.32 -26.85 48.84
C ILE A 46 -62.47 -27.72 48.34
N PRO A 47 -62.51 -29.02 48.70
CA PRO A 47 -63.58 -29.90 48.20
C PRO A 47 -64.93 -29.59 48.87
N GLY A 48 -66.01 -29.96 48.19
CA GLY A 48 -67.37 -29.82 48.72
C GLY A 48 -67.54 -30.52 50.07
N GLY A 49 -68.15 -29.81 51.02
CA GLY A 49 -68.33 -30.24 52.41
C GLY A 49 -67.07 -30.20 53.27
N ALA A 50 -66.00 -29.51 52.85
CA ALA A 50 -64.86 -29.20 53.72
C ALA A 50 -65.12 -27.99 54.63
N LEU A 51 -66.07 -27.12 54.25
CA LEU A 51 -66.52 -25.95 55.00
C LEU A 51 -68.03 -26.04 55.26
N SER A 52 -68.45 -25.58 56.45
CA SER A 52 -69.86 -25.55 56.86
C SER A 52 -70.57 -24.23 56.57
N ARG A 53 -69.83 -23.20 56.14
CA ARG A 53 -70.32 -21.86 55.83
C ARG A 53 -69.40 -21.17 54.83
N ASP A 54 -69.93 -20.15 54.18
CA ASP A 54 -69.16 -19.27 53.31
C ASP A 54 -68.02 -18.64 54.10
N THR A 55 -66.80 -18.87 53.62
CA THR A 55 -65.55 -18.42 54.23
C THR A 55 -64.75 -17.71 53.15
N GLU A 56 -64.32 -16.49 53.43
CA GLU A 56 -63.38 -15.78 52.59
C GLU A 56 -62.00 -16.42 52.74
N ILE A 57 -61.38 -16.85 51.64
CA ILE A 57 -60.05 -17.46 51.62
C ILE A 57 -59.13 -16.57 50.80
N THR A 58 -58.04 -16.12 51.41
CA THR A 58 -57.03 -15.25 50.79
C THR A 58 -55.68 -15.95 50.75
N ILE A 59 -55.00 -15.85 49.60
CA ILE A 59 -53.60 -16.23 49.41
C ILE A 59 -52.78 -14.94 49.35
N LEU A 60 -51.76 -14.84 50.21
CA LEU A 60 -50.80 -13.74 50.25
C LEU A 60 -49.40 -14.29 49.95
N ARG A 61 -48.69 -13.72 48.97
CA ARG A 61 -47.29 -14.05 48.68
C ARG A 61 -46.36 -13.00 49.29
N SER A 62 -45.40 -13.43 50.10
CA SER A 62 -44.30 -12.59 50.61
C SER A 62 -42.98 -12.96 49.92
N SER A 63 -42.32 -11.99 49.29
CA SER A 63 -40.99 -12.16 48.67
C SER A 63 -39.83 -12.03 49.62
N GLU A 64 -40.08 -11.70 50.89
CA GLU A 64 -39.02 -11.71 51.89
C GLU A 64 -38.54 -13.16 52.10
N GLY A 65 -37.25 -13.39 51.85
CA GLY A 65 -36.65 -14.72 51.93
C GLY A 65 -36.85 -15.35 53.30
N THR A 66 -37.48 -16.52 53.35
CA THR A 66 -37.58 -17.30 54.58
C THR A 66 -36.26 -17.99 54.86
N TRP A 67 -35.63 -17.64 55.96
CA TRP A 67 -34.47 -18.37 56.46
C TRP A 67 -34.92 -19.54 57.32
N PHE A 68 -34.57 -20.77 56.93
CA PHE A 68 -34.68 -21.95 57.79
C PHE A 68 -33.34 -22.19 58.50
N GLY A 69 -33.39 -22.70 59.73
CA GLY A 69 -32.22 -23.30 60.37
C GLY A 69 -32.08 -24.77 59.95
N GLY A 70 -30.86 -25.23 59.68
CA GLY A 70 -30.55 -26.64 59.32
C GLY A 70 -30.21 -26.84 57.84
N ASP A 71 -30.36 -28.08 57.35
CA ASP A 71 -30.03 -28.49 55.96
C ASP A 71 -31.17 -28.18 54.96
N LEU A 72 -32.01 -27.18 55.22
CA LEU A 72 -33.14 -26.83 54.35
C LEU A 72 -32.98 -25.42 53.79
N SER A 73 -33.22 -25.26 52.49
CA SER A 73 -33.18 -23.97 51.79
C SER A 73 -34.52 -23.64 51.16
N ALA A 74 -35.05 -22.43 51.34
CA ALA A 74 -36.28 -22.00 50.66
C ALA A 74 -36.07 -21.95 49.14
N VAL A 75 -37.01 -22.51 48.38
CA VAL A 75 -37.01 -22.44 46.90
C VAL A 75 -38.31 -21.87 46.34
N SER A 76 -39.25 -21.48 47.21
CA SER A 76 -40.40 -20.64 46.87
C SER A 76 -40.47 -19.42 47.81
N PRO A 77 -41.30 -18.41 47.48
CA PRO A 77 -41.76 -17.42 48.44
C PRO A 77 -42.49 -18.05 49.63
N LEU A 78 -42.68 -17.26 50.70
CA LEU A 78 -43.59 -17.62 51.79
C LEU A 78 -45.03 -17.29 51.39
N TYR A 79 -45.92 -18.27 51.52
CA TYR A 79 -47.35 -18.06 51.33
C TYR A 79 -48.05 -18.01 52.68
N GLU A 80 -48.73 -16.90 52.95
CA GLU A 80 -49.62 -16.73 54.09
C GLU A 80 -51.07 -16.87 53.62
N PHE A 81 -51.85 -17.70 54.31
CA PHE A 81 -53.28 -17.85 54.03
C PHE A 81 -54.13 -17.21 55.09
N ARG A 82 -55.23 -16.57 54.68
CA ARG A 82 -56.21 -15.99 55.60
C ARG A 82 -57.61 -16.56 55.38
N PRO A 83 -58.40 -16.77 56.44
CA PRO A 83 -58.01 -16.68 57.86
C PRO A 83 -57.03 -17.79 58.26
N GLY A 84 -55.90 -17.41 58.84
CA GLY A 84 -54.91 -18.37 59.34
C GLY A 84 -55.49 -19.21 60.48
N GLY A 85 -55.18 -20.50 60.51
CA GLY A 85 -55.70 -21.44 61.51
C GLY A 85 -57.08 -22.03 61.17
N THR A 86 -57.63 -21.74 59.99
CA THR A 86 -58.90 -22.35 59.54
C THR A 86 -58.75 -23.87 59.42
N THR A 87 -59.62 -24.61 60.10
CA THR A 87 -59.69 -26.09 60.04
C THR A 87 -60.78 -26.54 59.08
N PHE A 88 -60.54 -27.64 58.37
CA PHE A 88 -61.45 -28.20 57.38
C PHE A 88 -61.92 -29.59 57.78
N ASP A 89 -63.18 -29.93 57.44
CA ASP A 89 -63.75 -31.25 57.71
C ASP A 89 -63.23 -32.32 56.73
N LYS A 90 -62.61 -31.89 55.62
CA LYS A 90 -61.98 -32.73 54.60
C LYS A 90 -60.63 -32.14 54.17
N PRO A 91 -59.65 -32.96 53.76
CA PRO A 91 -58.37 -32.45 53.29
C PRO A 91 -58.54 -31.50 52.12
N ILE A 92 -57.91 -30.33 52.23
CA ILE A 92 -57.74 -29.38 51.13
C ILE A 92 -56.42 -29.68 50.42
N VAL A 93 -56.31 -29.33 49.13
CA VAL A 93 -55.08 -29.46 48.35
C VAL A 93 -54.49 -28.08 48.13
N ILE A 94 -53.22 -27.91 48.49
CA ILE A 94 -52.46 -26.68 48.27
C ILE A 94 -51.39 -27.00 47.23
N THR A 95 -51.40 -26.28 46.11
CA THR A 95 -50.41 -26.35 45.03
C THR A 95 -49.57 -25.08 45.05
N LEU A 96 -48.24 -25.21 45.08
CA LEU A 96 -47.30 -24.08 45.21
C LEU A 96 -46.30 -24.12 44.06
N ALA A 97 -46.02 -22.97 43.44
CA ALA A 97 -44.91 -22.82 42.52
C ALA A 97 -43.57 -22.62 43.26
N PHE A 98 -42.48 -23.11 42.67
CA PHE A 98 -41.12 -22.91 43.17
C PHE A 98 -40.14 -22.58 42.03
N SER A 99 -39.00 -21.98 42.38
CA SER A 99 -37.95 -21.57 41.43
C SER A 99 -36.90 -22.68 41.28
N PRO A 100 -36.82 -23.38 40.14
CA PRO A 100 -35.89 -24.49 39.95
C PRO A 100 -34.42 -24.04 39.98
N GLU A 101 -34.12 -22.79 39.63
CA GLU A 101 -32.77 -22.20 39.69
C GLU A 101 -32.19 -22.16 41.11
N LEU A 102 -33.06 -22.15 42.13
CA LEU A 102 -32.67 -22.17 43.55
C LEU A 102 -32.47 -23.60 44.08
N MET A 103 -32.67 -24.62 43.24
CA MET A 103 -32.40 -26.01 43.59
C MET A 103 -30.98 -26.42 43.15
N PRO A 104 -30.03 -26.55 44.08
CA PRO A 104 -28.79 -27.29 43.80
C PRO A 104 -29.11 -28.73 43.38
N ALA A 105 -28.30 -29.27 42.48
CA ALA A 105 -28.49 -30.60 41.92
C ALA A 105 -28.48 -31.69 43.02
N GLY A 106 -29.40 -32.65 42.91
CA GLY A 106 -29.55 -33.72 43.91
C GLY A 106 -30.29 -33.32 45.19
N GLY A 107 -31.14 -32.30 45.14
CA GLY A 107 -32.01 -31.90 46.25
C GLY A 107 -33.43 -32.47 46.13
N ASP A 108 -34.06 -32.85 47.25
CA ASP A 108 -35.47 -33.22 47.26
C ASP A 108 -36.36 -32.04 47.69
N ILE A 109 -37.51 -31.89 47.03
CA ILE A 109 -38.54 -30.93 47.43
C ILE A 109 -39.26 -31.37 48.72
N ARG A 110 -39.48 -30.42 49.62
CA ARG A 110 -40.27 -30.53 50.84
C ARG A 110 -41.26 -29.37 50.91
N ILE A 111 -42.48 -29.65 51.35
CA ILE A 111 -43.45 -28.59 51.68
C ILE A 111 -43.44 -28.43 53.19
N MET A 112 -43.13 -27.24 53.66
CA MET A 112 -43.01 -26.92 55.07
C MET A 112 -44.17 -26.00 55.46
N THR A 113 -44.84 -26.30 56.59
CA THR A 113 -45.94 -25.47 57.10
C THR A 113 -45.74 -25.06 58.56
N ALA A 114 -46.16 -23.85 58.91
CA ALA A 114 -46.13 -23.30 60.25
C ALA A 114 -47.43 -22.53 60.56
N PRO A 115 -48.01 -22.65 61.76
CA PRO A 115 -49.11 -21.78 62.19
C PRO A 115 -48.75 -20.29 62.05
N ALA A 116 -49.74 -19.44 61.83
CA ALA A 116 -49.52 -17.99 61.74
C ALA A 116 -48.79 -17.45 62.98
N GLY A 117 -47.68 -16.73 62.76
CA GLY A 117 -46.82 -16.19 63.83
C GLY A 117 -45.84 -17.19 64.45
N SER A 118 -45.79 -18.44 63.98
CA SER A 118 -44.80 -19.44 64.39
C SER A 118 -43.61 -19.48 63.44
N SER A 119 -42.41 -19.68 63.99
CA SER A 119 -41.20 -20.04 63.24
C SER A 119 -40.92 -21.55 63.22
N ALA A 120 -41.76 -22.35 63.89
CA ALA A 120 -41.63 -23.80 63.93
C ALA A 120 -42.35 -24.42 62.72
N PHE A 121 -41.59 -24.67 61.66
CA PHE A 121 -42.07 -25.35 60.46
C PHE A 121 -42.07 -26.88 60.63
N THR A 122 -43.08 -27.52 60.06
CA THR A 122 -43.24 -28.97 60.00
C THR A 122 -43.44 -29.43 58.57
N GLU A 123 -43.01 -30.64 58.24
CA GLU A 123 -43.11 -31.18 56.89
C GLU A 123 -44.54 -31.68 56.60
N LEU A 124 -45.08 -31.29 55.44
CA LEU A 124 -46.26 -31.90 54.84
C LEU A 124 -45.83 -32.91 53.77
N PRO A 125 -46.53 -34.05 53.64
CA PRO A 125 -46.34 -34.96 52.52
C PRO A 125 -46.57 -34.21 51.21
N ALA A 126 -45.50 -34.08 50.42
CA ALA A 126 -45.49 -33.33 49.17
C ALA A 126 -45.48 -34.28 47.96
N GLU A 127 -46.19 -33.90 46.92
CA GLU A 127 -46.18 -34.55 45.62
C GLU A 127 -45.76 -33.53 44.55
N MET A 128 -44.82 -33.93 43.69
CA MET A 128 -44.40 -33.09 42.58
C MET A 128 -45.45 -33.09 41.48
N VAL A 129 -45.79 -31.90 41.01
CA VAL A 129 -46.67 -31.69 39.86
C VAL A 129 -45.81 -31.05 38.77
N GLY A 130 -46.11 -31.33 37.50
CA GLY A 130 -45.41 -30.68 36.37
C GLY A 130 -45.43 -29.14 36.48
N ASP A 131 -44.58 -28.50 35.68
CA ASP A 131 -44.42 -27.03 35.62
C ASP A 131 -43.86 -26.38 36.90
N ASN A 132 -42.87 -27.02 37.55
CA ASN A 132 -42.18 -26.51 38.76
C ASN A 132 -43.16 -26.23 39.92
N ARG A 133 -44.07 -27.17 40.18
CA ARG A 133 -45.04 -27.08 41.27
C ARG A 133 -44.95 -28.28 42.21
N ALA A 134 -45.29 -28.04 43.47
CA ALA A 134 -45.45 -29.08 44.47
C ALA A 134 -46.80 -28.93 45.14
N ARG A 135 -47.49 -30.04 45.39
CA ARG A 135 -48.78 -30.05 46.09
C ARG A 135 -48.73 -30.83 47.39
N ALA A 136 -49.50 -30.39 48.38
CA ALA A 136 -49.70 -31.09 49.64
C ALA A 136 -51.17 -31.08 50.04
N SER A 137 -51.59 -32.10 50.79
CA SER A 137 -52.91 -32.13 51.41
C SER A 137 -52.82 -31.78 52.90
N THR A 138 -53.74 -30.96 53.40
CA THR A 138 -53.80 -30.57 54.82
C THR A 138 -55.23 -30.36 55.29
N LEU A 139 -55.47 -30.40 56.60
CA LEU A 139 -56.76 -30.05 57.22
C LEU A 139 -56.74 -28.66 57.85
N LEU A 140 -55.62 -27.93 57.73
CA LEU A 140 -55.37 -26.67 58.40
C LEU A 140 -54.74 -25.68 57.42
N LEU A 141 -55.30 -24.48 57.32
CA LEU A 141 -54.65 -23.36 56.64
C LEU A 141 -53.62 -22.71 57.55
N SER A 142 -52.37 -22.77 57.14
CA SER A 142 -51.19 -22.32 57.86
C SER A 142 -50.19 -21.74 56.85
N ASN A 143 -49.23 -20.94 57.32
CA ASN A 143 -48.18 -20.42 56.45
C ASN A 143 -47.41 -21.60 55.83
N ILE A 144 -47.04 -21.48 54.56
CA ILE A 144 -46.47 -22.59 53.78
C ILE A 144 -45.38 -22.12 52.83
N VAL A 145 -44.44 -23.01 52.55
CA VAL A 145 -43.27 -22.73 51.72
C VAL A 145 -42.71 -24.03 51.16
N VAL A 146 -42.13 -23.96 49.97
CA VAL A 146 -41.39 -25.06 49.35
C VAL A 146 -39.91 -24.90 49.70
N ALA A 147 -39.32 -25.96 50.25
CA ALA A 147 -37.92 -26.04 50.64
C ALA A 147 -37.21 -27.17 49.89
N ASN A 148 -35.92 -26.99 49.67
CA ASN A 148 -35.00 -28.00 49.18
C ASN A 148 -34.26 -28.64 50.35
N LYS A 149 -34.22 -29.98 50.38
CA LYS A 149 -33.37 -30.77 51.27
C LYS A 149 -32.28 -31.47 50.44
N PRO A 150 -30.98 -31.20 50.63
CA PRO A 150 -29.91 -31.95 49.98
C PRO A 150 -30.07 -33.45 50.22
N SER A 151 -30.01 -34.25 49.15
CA SER A 151 -30.29 -35.69 49.24
C SER A 151 -29.29 -36.41 50.16
N SER A 152 -29.84 -37.10 51.15
CA SER A 152 -29.21 -38.26 51.79
C SER A 152 -29.89 -39.49 51.20
N CYS A 153 -29.20 -40.25 50.35
CA CYS A 153 -29.76 -41.47 49.75
C CYS A 153 -29.63 -42.67 50.72
N HIS A 154 -30.45 -43.72 50.55
CA HIS A 154 -30.38 -44.94 51.37
C HIS A 154 -30.33 -46.23 50.55
N GLY A 155 -29.55 -47.20 51.02
CA GLY A 155 -29.39 -48.52 50.39
C GLY A 155 -28.58 -48.47 49.10
N ASN A 156 -28.89 -49.35 48.13
CA ASN A 156 -28.36 -49.32 46.76
C ASN A 156 -29.43 -48.80 45.77
N SER A 157 -30.30 -47.91 46.24
CA SER A 157 -31.40 -47.40 45.43
C SER A 157 -30.87 -46.55 44.28
N PRO A 158 -31.52 -46.56 43.10
CA PRO A 158 -31.27 -45.58 42.06
C PRO A 158 -31.41 -44.17 42.64
N CYS A 159 -30.52 -43.28 42.23
CA CYS A 159 -30.53 -41.86 42.61
C CYS A 159 -30.02 -41.03 41.42
N ASN A 160 -29.90 -39.71 41.56
CA ASN A 160 -29.27 -38.84 40.57
C ASN A 160 -28.23 -37.96 41.27
N ASP A 161 -26.97 -38.02 40.85
CA ASP A 161 -25.86 -37.28 41.48
C ASP A 161 -25.71 -35.84 40.95
N GLY A 162 -26.56 -35.46 40.00
CA GLY A 162 -26.61 -34.14 39.40
C GLY A 162 -25.58 -33.91 38.30
N ASN A 163 -24.75 -34.88 37.98
CA ASN A 163 -23.73 -34.78 36.95
C ASN A 163 -24.21 -35.46 35.66
N ALA A 164 -24.35 -34.71 34.58
CA ALA A 164 -24.79 -35.28 33.30
C ALA A 164 -23.77 -36.25 32.68
N CYS A 165 -22.47 -36.16 33.05
CA CYS A 165 -21.40 -37.03 32.56
C CYS A 165 -21.11 -38.23 33.47
N THR A 166 -22.11 -38.62 34.27
CA THR A 166 -22.18 -39.90 34.98
C THR A 166 -23.45 -40.63 34.58
N PHE A 167 -23.41 -41.97 34.59
CA PHE A 167 -24.57 -42.82 34.31
C PHE A 167 -24.64 -43.97 35.33
N ASP A 168 -25.79 -44.64 35.39
CA ASP A 168 -26.02 -45.72 36.36
C ASP A 168 -25.80 -45.29 37.81
N ASP A 169 -26.30 -44.11 38.15
CA ASP A 169 -26.23 -43.52 39.48
C ASP A 169 -26.83 -44.44 40.55
N ARG A 170 -26.01 -44.71 41.58
CA ARG A 170 -26.38 -45.55 42.72
C ARG A 170 -26.00 -44.88 44.01
N CYS A 171 -26.79 -45.17 45.03
CA CYS A 171 -26.45 -44.76 46.38
C CYS A 171 -25.27 -45.56 46.92
N VAL A 172 -24.17 -44.86 47.23
CA VAL A 172 -22.96 -45.44 47.81
C VAL A 172 -22.63 -44.66 49.08
N ASN A 173 -22.73 -45.31 50.24
CA ASN A 173 -22.45 -44.72 51.56
C ASN A 173 -23.24 -43.42 51.85
N GLY A 174 -24.51 -43.37 51.43
CA GLY A 174 -25.39 -42.23 51.66
C GLY A 174 -25.21 -41.06 50.69
N GLN A 175 -24.32 -41.20 49.71
CA GLN A 175 -24.12 -40.23 48.63
C GLN A 175 -24.53 -40.84 47.30
N CYS A 176 -25.20 -40.05 46.46
CA CYS A 176 -25.42 -40.47 45.09
C CYS A 176 -24.13 -40.37 44.29
N ARG A 177 -23.77 -41.44 43.57
CA ARG A 177 -22.59 -41.50 42.71
C ARG A 177 -22.92 -42.30 41.46
N GLY A 178 -22.61 -41.75 40.28
CA GLY A 178 -22.65 -42.47 39.03
C GLY A 178 -21.29 -42.91 38.50
N THR A 179 -21.35 -43.69 37.41
CA THR A 179 -20.19 -44.15 36.66
C THR A 179 -19.82 -43.07 35.63
N PRO A 180 -18.61 -42.51 35.68
CA PRO A 180 -18.21 -41.45 34.75
C PRO A 180 -18.09 -41.97 33.33
N TYR A 181 -18.49 -41.15 32.36
CA TYR A 181 -18.25 -41.37 30.93
C TYR A 181 -17.85 -40.05 30.26
N THR A 182 -17.21 -40.14 29.11
CA THR A 182 -16.69 -38.99 28.36
C THR A 182 -17.37 -38.89 27.01
N CYS A 183 -17.92 -37.73 26.71
CA CYS A 183 -18.35 -37.37 25.37
C CYS A 183 -17.28 -36.47 24.76
N ASP A 184 -16.52 -36.98 23.80
CA ASP A 184 -15.61 -36.19 22.97
C ASP A 184 -15.55 -36.84 21.59
N ASP A 185 -16.04 -36.16 20.57
CA ASP A 185 -15.98 -36.61 19.18
C ASP A 185 -14.72 -36.09 18.45
N GLY A 186 -13.90 -35.28 19.13
CA GLY A 186 -12.73 -34.63 18.56
C GLY A 186 -13.03 -33.52 17.55
N ASN A 187 -14.28 -33.09 17.42
CA ASN A 187 -14.68 -32.02 16.51
C ASN A 187 -14.85 -30.69 17.25
N VAL A 188 -13.99 -29.72 16.94
CA VAL A 188 -14.07 -28.36 17.53
C VAL A 188 -15.40 -27.64 17.21
N CYS A 189 -16.09 -28.06 16.15
CA CYS A 189 -17.34 -27.46 15.68
C CYS A 189 -18.61 -28.10 16.25
N THR A 190 -18.49 -28.98 17.24
CA THR A 190 -19.60 -29.52 18.02
C THR A 190 -19.38 -29.24 19.50
N ASN A 191 -20.46 -29.19 20.26
CA ASN A 191 -20.38 -29.15 21.72
C ASN A 191 -20.54 -30.57 22.27
N ASN A 192 -19.64 -30.97 23.16
CA ASN A 192 -19.71 -32.26 23.83
C ASN A 192 -20.76 -32.24 24.95
N VAL A 193 -21.92 -32.88 24.72
CA VAL A 193 -23.04 -32.89 25.68
C VAL A 193 -23.38 -34.30 26.12
N CYS A 194 -23.25 -34.54 27.43
CA CYS A 194 -23.65 -35.77 28.12
C CYS A 194 -25.16 -35.73 28.44
N ASP A 195 -25.86 -36.88 28.39
CA ASP A 195 -27.32 -36.98 28.62
C ASP A 195 -27.75 -37.55 30.00
N GLY A 196 -26.80 -37.90 30.86
CA GLY A 196 -27.04 -38.54 32.16
C GLY A 196 -27.47 -40.02 32.11
N ALA A 197 -27.60 -40.60 30.92
CA ALA A 197 -28.00 -41.99 30.68
C ALA A 197 -26.90 -42.81 29.99
N GLY A 198 -25.71 -42.24 29.79
CA GLY A 198 -24.58 -42.86 29.11
C GLY A 198 -24.56 -42.59 27.60
N GLY A 199 -25.39 -41.67 27.11
CA GLY A 199 -25.41 -41.21 25.73
C GLY A 199 -24.74 -39.85 25.54
N CYS A 200 -24.32 -39.59 24.30
CA CYS A 200 -23.66 -38.36 23.90
C CYS A 200 -24.43 -37.68 22.75
N SER A 201 -24.50 -36.36 22.80
CA SER A 201 -24.96 -35.53 21.69
C SER A 201 -23.92 -34.48 21.35
N PHE A 202 -23.81 -34.16 20.05
CA PHE A 202 -22.78 -33.28 19.50
C PHE A 202 -23.42 -32.16 18.68
N PRO A 203 -24.25 -31.28 19.29
CA PRO A 203 -24.88 -30.20 18.55
C PRO A 203 -23.83 -29.27 17.93
N PRO A 204 -23.99 -28.87 16.64
CA PRO A 204 -23.13 -27.90 16.00
C PRO A 204 -23.03 -26.59 16.78
N ASN A 205 -21.83 -26.01 16.80
CA ASN A 205 -21.59 -24.68 17.36
C ASN A 205 -21.14 -23.70 16.26
N THR A 206 -20.95 -22.44 16.66
CA THR A 206 -20.52 -21.34 15.77
C THR A 206 -19.21 -20.70 16.25
N ALA A 207 -18.37 -21.47 16.96
CA ALA A 207 -17.12 -20.97 17.50
C ALA A 207 -16.09 -20.72 16.37
N PRO A 208 -15.08 -19.86 16.62
CA PRO A 208 -13.90 -19.80 15.75
C PRO A 208 -13.18 -21.14 15.71
N CYS A 209 -12.65 -21.50 14.54
CA CYS A 209 -11.94 -22.75 14.32
C CYS A 209 -10.77 -22.55 13.34
N ASN A 210 -10.12 -23.63 12.90
CA ASN A 210 -9.10 -23.61 11.84
C ASN A 210 -9.43 -24.73 10.85
N ASP A 211 -9.72 -24.38 9.59
CA ASP A 211 -10.12 -25.34 8.56
C ASP A 211 -8.91 -26.02 7.87
N GLY A 212 -7.69 -25.64 8.26
CA GLY A 212 -6.43 -26.13 7.73
C GLY A 212 -6.02 -25.52 6.40
N ASN A 213 -6.84 -24.65 5.81
CA ASN A 213 -6.54 -23.99 4.55
C ASN A 213 -5.85 -22.64 4.81
N LEU A 214 -4.65 -22.46 4.25
CA LEU A 214 -3.90 -21.20 4.42
C LEU A 214 -4.50 -20.04 3.62
N CYS A 215 -5.39 -20.33 2.64
CA CYS A 215 -6.05 -19.37 1.76
C CYS A 215 -7.50 -19.03 2.20
N THR A 216 -7.85 -19.30 3.45
CA THR A 216 -9.12 -18.89 4.07
C THR A 216 -8.87 -17.92 5.22
N ARG A 217 -9.87 -17.09 5.53
CA ARG A 217 -9.86 -16.19 6.70
C ARG A 217 -11.19 -16.29 7.43
N ASN A 218 -11.16 -15.93 8.71
CA ASN A 218 -12.34 -15.91 9.57
C ASN A 218 -13.05 -17.27 9.63
N ASP A 219 -12.25 -18.33 9.79
CA ASP A 219 -12.71 -19.70 9.94
C ASP A 219 -13.68 -19.81 11.11
N THR A 220 -14.90 -20.24 10.81
CA THR A 220 -15.97 -20.38 11.78
C THR A 220 -16.70 -21.68 11.57
N CYS A 221 -17.17 -22.24 12.68
CA CYS A 221 -17.97 -23.44 12.66
C CYS A 221 -19.37 -23.14 12.12
N ALA A 222 -19.83 -23.98 11.19
CA ALA A 222 -21.20 -23.98 10.71
C ALA A 222 -21.63 -25.42 10.43
N ASN A 223 -22.77 -25.84 11.00
CA ASN A 223 -23.31 -27.19 10.81
C ASN A 223 -22.30 -28.33 11.11
N GLY A 224 -21.41 -28.14 12.09
CA GLY A 224 -20.42 -29.13 12.51
C GLY A 224 -19.17 -29.19 11.62
N VAL A 225 -19.02 -28.26 10.68
CA VAL A 225 -17.86 -28.16 9.79
C VAL A 225 -17.14 -26.83 10.03
N CYS A 226 -15.82 -26.88 10.08
CA CYS A 226 -14.99 -25.68 10.09
C CYS A 226 -14.73 -25.21 8.66
N SER A 227 -15.03 -23.95 8.37
CA SER A 227 -14.74 -23.35 7.07
C SER A 227 -14.51 -21.84 7.19
N GLY A 228 -13.58 -21.30 6.42
CA GLY A 228 -13.38 -19.86 6.30
C GLY A 228 -13.82 -19.26 4.97
N THR A 229 -13.64 -17.94 4.86
CA THR A 229 -13.86 -17.18 3.65
C THR A 229 -12.62 -17.26 2.76
N PRO A 230 -12.71 -17.79 1.53
CA PRO A 230 -11.56 -17.92 0.64
C PRO A 230 -11.06 -16.56 0.15
N PHE A 231 -9.74 -16.42 -0.02
CA PHE A 231 -9.10 -15.30 -0.69
C PHE A 231 -8.02 -15.77 -1.67
N THR A 232 -7.71 -14.95 -2.67
CA THR A 232 -6.69 -15.24 -3.68
C THR A 232 -5.43 -14.42 -3.41
N CYS A 233 -4.27 -15.01 -3.70
CA CYS A 233 -2.97 -14.35 -3.55
C CYS A 233 -2.33 -13.98 -4.89
N ASP A 234 -3.12 -13.67 -5.91
CA ASP A 234 -2.60 -13.25 -7.21
C ASP A 234 -2.22 -11.76 -7.18
N ASP A 235 -0.95 -11.41 -7.38
CA ASP A 235 -0.50 -10.02 -7.52
C ASP A 235 -0.42 -9.53 -8.97
N GLY A 236 -0.74 -10.39 -9.94
CA GLY A 236 -0.65 -10.11 -11.36
C GLY A 236 0.77 -10.07 -11.92
N ASN A 237 1.79 -10.43 -11.14
CA ASN A 237 3.18 -10.49 -11.60
C ASN A 237 3.56 -11.91 -12.02
N VAL A 238 3.77 -12.11 -13.33
CA VAL A 238 4.23 -13.41 -13.87
C VAL A 238 5.58 -13.87 -13.29
N CYS A 239 6.36 -12.93 -12.75
CA CYS A 239 7.67 -13.19 -12.15
C CYS A 239 7.64 -13.55 -10.67
N THR A 240 6.47 -13.80 -10.09
CA THR A 240 6.31 -14.31 -8.73
C THR A 240 5.55 -15.62 -8.71
N ASN A 241 5.89 -16.46 -7.72
CA ASN A 241 5.09 -17.60 -7.32
C ASN A 241 4.26 -17.18 -6.11
N ASP A 242 2.96 -17.26 -6.30
CA ASP A 242 1.98 -16.70 -5.42
C ASP A 242 1.41 -17.78 -4.50
N ALA A 243 1.54 -17.58 -3.19
CA ALA A 243 1.12 -18.57 -2.21
C ALA A 243 0.53 -17.90 -0.97
N CYS A 244 -0.41 -18.61 -0.33
CA CYS A 244 -0.92 -18.21 0.98
C CYS A 244 -0.02 -18.76 2.09
N ASN A 245 0.19 -17.97 3.15
CA ASN A 245 1.02 -18.35 4.29
C ASN A 245 0.27 -18.37 5.64
N GLY A 246 -1.08 -18.37 5.62
CA GLY A 246 -1.94 -18.33 6.80
C GLY A 246 -2.07 -16.95 7.47
N SER A 247 -1.13 -16.03 7.26
CA SER A 247 -1.21 -14.63 7.71
C SER A 247 -1.50 -13.64 6.58
N GLY A 248 -1.42 -14.10 5.33
CA GLY A 248 -1.59 -13.30 4.12
C GLY A 248 -1.01 -14.01 2.91
N CYS A 249 -0.48 -13.22 1.99
CA CYS A 249 0.12 -13.68 0.74
C CYS A 249 1.64 -13.56 0.79
N THR A 250 2.31 -14.48 0.12
CA THR A 250 3.74 -14.46 -0.16
C THR A 250 3.96 -14.55 -1.66
N PHE A 251 4.79 -13.65 -2.18
CA PHE A 251 5.12 -13.52 -3.59
C PHE A 251 6.62 -13.78 -3.73
N THR A 252 6.99 -14.98 -4.17
CA THR A 252 8.40 -15.39 -4.25
C THR A 252 8.90 -15.22 -5.67
N PRO A 253 9.96 -14.42 -5.92
CA PRO A 253 10.57 -14.31 -7.25
C PRO A 253 10.83 -15.67 -7.89
N ASN A 254 10.42 -15.81 -9.15
CA ASN A 254 10.66 -17.00 -9.95
C ASN A 254 11.63 -16.71 -11.12
N ALA A 255 11.96 -17.74 -11.88
CA ALA A 255 12.83 -17.67 -13.06
C ALA A 255 12.09 -18.10 -14.34
N ALA A 256 10.78 -17.88 -14.40
CA ALA A 256 9.96 -18.22 -15.56
C ALA A 256 10.33 -17.33 -16.76
N SER A 257 9.94 -17.77 -17.97
CA SER A 257 9.91 -16.89 -19.14
C SER A 257 8.82 -15.84 -18.99
N CYS A 258 9.07 -14.63 -19.46
CA CYS A 258 8.11 -13.53 -19.41
C CYS A 258 8.25 -12.65 -20.68
N ASP A 259 7.55 -11.52 -20.74
CA ASP A 259 7.68 -10.50 -21.79
C ASP A 259 7.83 -9.15 -21.09
N ASP A 260 8.95 -8.46 -21.28
CA ASP A 260 9.23 -7.17 -20.65
C ASP A 260 8.64 -5.99 -21.41
N GLY A 261 7.96 -6.26 -22.54
CA GLY A 261 7.31 -5.29 -23.41
C GLY A 261 8.27 -4.50 -24.27
N ASN A 262 9.58 -4.76 -24.19
CA ASN A 262 10.59 -4.08 -25.00
C ASN A 262 10.86 -4.87 -26.28
N LEU A 263 10.60 -4.25 -27.44
CA LEU A 263 10.85 -4.90 -28.73
C LEU A 263 12.33 -5.13 -29.04
N CYS A 264 13.24 -4.46 -28.31
CA CYS A 264 14.70 -4.53 -28.45
C CYS A 264 15.37 -5.46 -27.41
N THR A 265 14.61 -6.32 -26.74
CA THR A 265 15.12 -7.37 -25.84
C THR A 265 14.80 -8.76 -26.40
N ARG A 266 15.55 -9.76 -25.96
CA ARG A 266 15.31 -11.18 -26.28
C ARG A 266 15.55 -12.02 -25.05
N ASN A 267 14.93 -13.21 -25.04
CA ASN A 267 15.08 -14.21 -23.97
C ASN A 267 14.69 -13.63 -22.60
N ASP A 268 13.56 -12.95 -22.58
CA ASP A 268 12.99 -12.31 -21.40
C ASP A 268 12.73 -13.36 -20.32
N THR A 269 13.35 -13.13 -19.17
CA THR A 269 13.29 -14.04 -18.03
C THR A 269 13.08 -13.27 -16.76
N CYS A 270 12.35 -13.88 -15.85
CA CYS A 270 12.14 -13.33 -14.54
C CYS A 270 13.43 -13.43 -13.71
N ALA A 271 13.81 -12.31 -13.11
CA ALA A 271 14.90 -12.25 -12.15
C ALA A 271 14.53 -11.27 -11.03
N ASN A 272 14.58 -11.74 -9.79
CA ASN A 272 14.24 -10.92 -8.61
C ASN A 272 12.84 -10.25 -8.69
N GLY A 273 11.87 -10.92 -9.32
CA GLY A 273 10.49 -10.43 -9.43
C GLY A 273 10.27 -9.40 -10.55
N VAL A 274 11.28 -9.17 -11.40
CA VAL A 274 11.21 -8.26 -12.54
C VAL A 274 11.39 -9.07 -13.82
N CYS A 275 10.57 -8.80 -14.82
CA CYS A 275 10.78 -9.31 -16.17
C CYS A 275 11.78 -8.43 -16.91
N ALA A 276 12.84 -9.03 -17.43
CA ALA A 276 13.81 -8.35 -18.27
C ALA A 276 14.44 -9.31 -19.27
N GLY A 277 14.72 -8.83 -20.48
CA GLY A 277 15.48 -9.55 -21.49
C GLY A 277 16.89 -9.03 -21.72
N ILE A 278 17.57 -9.68 -22.65
CA ILE A 278 18.90 -9.29 -23.13
C ILE A 278 18.74 -8.27 -24.25
N ALA A 279 19.18 -7.04 -24.02
CA ALA A 279 19.09 -5.97 -24.99
C ALA A 279 19.96 -6.26 -26.24
N PHE A 280 19.44 -5.90 -27.41
CA PHE A 280 20.20 -5.85 -28.66
C PHE A 280 19.98 -4.51 -29.36
N THR A 281 20.93 -4.14 -30.22
CA THR A 281 20.90 -2.90 -31.01
C THR A 281 20.61 -3.24 -32.46
N CYS A 282 19.82 -2.38 -33.10
CA CYS A 282 19.42 -2.49 -34.51
C CYS A 282 20.09 -1.45 -35.39
N ASN A 283 21.37 -1.14 -35.18
CA ASN A 283 22.10 -0.22 -36.04
C ASN A 283 22.76 -0.95 -37.21
N ASP A 284 22.38 -0.65 -38.46
CA ASP A 284 23.02 -1.22 -39.66
C ASP A 284 24.13 -0.33 -40.26
N GLY A 285 24.35 0.85 -39.69
CA GLY A 285 25.34 1.83 -40.12
C GLY A 285 24.92 2.65 -41.34
N ASN A 286 23.68 2.52 -41.81
CA ASN A 286 23.18 3.25 -42.97
C ASN A 286 22.35 4.47 -42.53
N VAL A 287 22.86 5.68 -42.82
CA VAL A 287 22.15 6.94 -42.53
C VAL A 287 20.79 7.03 -43.23
N CYS A 288 20.60 6.27 -44.31
CA CYS A 288 19.39 6.25 -45.11
C CYS A 288 18.32 5.26 -44.67
N THR A 289 18.47 4.68 -43.48
CA THR A 289 17.45 3.85 -42.84
C THR A 289 17.11 4.33 -41.44
N ASP A 290 15.84 4.21 -41.09
CA ASP A 290 15.35 4.34 -39.72
C ASP A 290 15.35 2.95 -39.07
N ASP A 291 16.21 2.84 -38.07
CA ASP A 291 16.57 1.61 -37.40
C ASP A 291 15.62 1.35 -36.21
N ALA A 292 14.85 0.26 -36.28
CA ALA A 292 13.89 -0.09 -35.24
C ALA A 292 13.87 -1.59 -34.94
N CYS A 293 13.48 -1.93 -33.70
CA CYS A 293 13.24 -3.30 -33.30
C CYS A 293 11.77 -3.69 -33.53
N ASN A 294 11.52 -4.93 -33.92
CA ASN A 294 10.18 -5.46 -34.19
C ASN A 294 9.78 -6.66 -33.29
N GLY A 295 10.51 -6.89 -32.19
CA GLY A 295 10.30 -8.02 -31.27
C GLY A 295 10.91 -9.35 -31.72
N THR A 296 11.14 -9.56 -33.02
CA THR A 296 11.82 -10.77 -33.54
C THR A 296 13.22 -10.46 -34.12
N GLY A 297 13.49 -9.19 -34.40
CA GLY A 297 14.69 -8.71 -35.06
C GLY A 297 14.65 -7.22 -35.34
N CYS A 298 15.48 -6.82 -36.29
CA CYS A 298 15.63 -5.44 -36.70
C CYS A 298 14.86 -5.18 -38.00
N THR A 299 14.36 -3.96 -38.12
CA THR A 299 13.78 -3.41 -39.34
C THR A 299 14.51 -2.12 -39.66
N PHE A 300 14.89 -1.97 -40.93
CA PHE A 300 15.65 -0.83 -41.43
C PHE A 300 14.81 -0.16 -42.52
N ALA A 301 13.94 0.78 -42.11
CA ALA A 301 12.98 1.39 -43.03
C ALA A 301 13.67 2.51 -43.82
N PRO A 302 13.65 2.50 -45.17
CA PRO A 302 14.20 3.60 -45.95
C PRO A 302 13.63 4.95 -45.54
N ASN A 303 14.50 5.93 -45.29
CA ASN A 303 14.11 7.29 -44.98
C ASN A 303 14.46 8.25 -46.12
N SER A 304 14.14 9.54 -45.91
CA SER A 304 14.45 10.64 -46.82
C SER A 304 15.29 11.73 -46.16
N ALA A 305 16.11 11.34 -45.17
CA ALA A 305 17.00 12.26 -44.48
C ALA A 305 18.10 12.79 -45.43
N PRO A 306 18.73 13.93 -45.09
CA PRO A 306 19.96 14.36 -45.74
C PRO A 306 21.07 13.34 -45.54
N CYS A 307 21.90 13.16 -46.56
CA CYS A 307 23.06 12.27 -46.53
C CYS A 307 24.19 12.88 -47.38
N ASP A 308 25.28 12.14 -47.53
CA ASP A 308 26.40 12.47 -48.42
C ASP A 308 26.63 11.24 -49.31
N ASP A 309 26.50 11.41 -50.63
CA ASP A 309 26.70 10.32 -51.60
C ASP A 309 28.18 10.13 -52.00
N GLY A 310 29.08 10.95 -51.45
CA GLY A 310 30.51 10.95 -51.69
C GLY A 310 30.90 11.59 -53.02
N ASN A 311 29.96 12.19 -53.76
CA ASN A 311 30.22 12.88 -55.01
C ASN A 311 30.22 14.40 -54.81
N ALA A 312 31.37 15.03 -55.04
CA ALA A 312 31.54 16.48 -54.86
C ALA A 312 30.66 17.32 -55.80
N CYS A 313 30.23 16.78 -56.95
CA CYS A 313 29.44 17.50 -57.94
C CYS A 313 27.94 17.56 -57.61
N THR A 314 27.51 16.85 -56.58
CA THR A 314 26.11 16.81 -56.12
C THR A 314 25.96 17.54 -54.80
N SER A 315 24.86 18.28 -54.67
CA SER A 315 24.53 19.03 -53.47
C SER A 315 23.11 18.71 -53.02
N ASN A 316 22.88 18.81 -51.70
CA ASN A 316 21.60 18.47 -51.06
C ASN A 316 21.20 17.01 -51.28
N ASP A 317 22.12 16.08 -51.04
CA ASP A 317 21.87 14.65 -51.23
C ASP A 317 20.83 14.17 -50.23
N THR A 318 19.98 13.26 -50.71
CA THR A 318 18.86 12.74 -49.92
C THR A 318 18.76 11.24 -50.05
N CYS A 319 18.35 10.63 -48.96
CA CYS A 319 18.07 9.22 -48.91
C CYS A 319 16.86 8.88 -49.78
N SER A 320 16.98 7.85 -50.60
CA SER A 320 15.88 7.35 -51.43
C SER A 320 16.02 5.86 -51.67
N GLY A 321 15.14 5.08 -51.03
CA GLY A 321 15.14 3.62 -51.15
C GLY A 321 16.30 2.95 -50.41
N GLY A 322 16.76 3.55 -49.30
CA GLY A 322 17.83 3.00 -48.46
C GLY A 322 19.24 3.28 -48.98
N VAL A 323 19.37 4.15 -49.98
CA VAL A 323 20.65 4.54 -50.57
C VAL A 323 20.70 6.06 -50.62
N CYS A 324 21.86 6.64 -50.32
CA CYS A 324 22.08 8.07 -50.52
C CYS A 324 22.13 8.38 -52.01
N ARG A 325 21.33 9.34 -52.47
CA ARG A 325 21.34 9.78 -53.87
C ARG A 325 21.74 11.24 -53.94
N GLY A 326 22.72 11.50 -54.80
CA GLY A 326 23.13 12.83 -55.20
C GLY A 326 21.94 13.71 -55.55
N GLY A 327 21.90 14.89 -54.94
CA GLY A 327 20.84 15.86 -55.14
C GLY A 327 20.95 16.59 -56.48
N SER A 328 20.80 17.91 -56.43
CA SER A 328 20.97 18.72 -57.64
C SER A 328 22.45 18.75 -58.00
N SER A 329 22.81 18.43 -59.25
CA SER A 329 24.14 18.71 -59.78
C SER A 329 24.38 20.19 -59.63
N SER A 330 25.23 20.59 -58.68
CA SER A 330 25.63 22.00 -58.53
C SER A 330 26.89 22.30 -59.33
N CYS A 331 27.55 21.28 -59.86
CA CYS A 331 28.64 21.41 -60.80
C CYS A 331 28.16 21.10 -62.23
N CYS A 332 28.88 21.69 -63.16
CA CYS A 332 28.45 22.33 -64.39
C CYS A 332 28.15 21.46 -65.62
N SER A 333 27.83 22.16 -66.72
CA SER A 333 27.87 21.61 -68.07
C SER A 333 29.29 21.22 -68.46
N PRO A 334 29.49 20.14 -69.24
CA PRO A 334 30.82 19.80 -69.75
C PRO A 334 31.40 20.95 -70.61
N GLY A 335 32.47 21.57 -70.15
CA GLY A 335 33.19 22.71 -70.76
C GLY A 335 34.41 23.10 -69.91
N PRO A 336 35.31 23.99 -70.37
CA PRO A 336 36.47 24.43 -69.59
C PRO A 336 36.09 25.32 -68.40
N GLU A 337 36.85 25.27 -67.30
CA GLU A 337 36.66 26.11 -66.11
C GLU A 337 36.48 27.60 -66.50
N THR A 338 35.31 28.17 -66.20
CA THR A 338 34.96 29.54 -66.64
C THR A 338 35.18 30.61 -65.58
N ASN A 339 35.39 30.25 -64.30
CA ASN A 339 35.60 31.20 -63.23
C ASN A 339 36.63 30.73 -62.19
N CYS A 340 37.88 31.12 -62.44
CA CYS A 340 39.08 30.67 -61.73
C CYS A 340 39.32 31.24 -60.32
N THR A 341 38.29 31.77 -59.65
CA THR A 341 38.45 32.47 -58.36
C THR A 341 37.28 32.31 -57.38
N ASN A 342 36.29 31.49 -57.69
CA ASN A 342 35.03 31.41 -56.94
C ASN A 342 35.01 30.29 -55.88
N GLY A 343 36.02 29.42 -55.83
CA GLY A 343 36.11 28.30 -54.90
C GLY A 343 35.26 27.09 -55.29
N ILE A 344 34.79 27.00 -56.54
CA ILE A 344 33.87 25.98 -57.05
C ILE A 344 34.51 25.29 -58.26
N ASP A 345 34.34 23.97 -58.35
CA ASP A 345 34.71 23.14 -59.51
C ASP A 345 33.68 23.37 -60.62
N ASP A 346 34.01 24.26 -61.56
CA ASP A 346 33.12 24.76 -62.61
C ASP A 346 33.08 23.84 -63.84
N ASP A 347 33.84 22.75 -63.90
CA ASP A 347 33.79 21.77 -64.99
C ASP A 347 33.68 20.28 -64.56
N CYS A 348 33.65 20.03 -63.26
CA CYS A 348 33.48 18.74 -62.59
C CYS A 348 34.65 17.75 -62.70
N ASP A 349 35.88 18.23 -62.88
CA ASP A 349 37.04 17.34 -62.99
C ASP A 349 37.72 17.02 -61.64
N GLY A 350 37.28 17.69 -60.56
CA GLY A 350 37.75 17.50 -59.19
C GLY A 350 38.83 18.49 -58.75
N LEU A 351 39.19 19.47 -59.58
CA LEU A 351 40.05 20.60 -59.25
C LEU A 351 39.20 21.88 -59.13
N ILE A 352 39.76 22.93 -58.51
CA ILE A 352 39.06 24.21 -58.31
C ILE A 352 40.00 25.37 -58.61
N ASP A 353 39.48 26.42 -59.23
CA ASP A 353 40.14 27.72 -59.39
C ASP A 353 41.58 27.60 -59.96
N GLY A 354 42.56 28.29 -59.38
CA GLY A 354 43.96 28.24 -59.81
C GLY A 354 44.68 26.91 -59.55
N ALA A 355 44.03 25.92 -58.91
CA ALA A 355 44.53 24.55 -58.89
C ALA A 355 44.12 23.77 -60.15
N ASP A 356 43.18 24.29 -60.92
CA ASP A 356 42.68 23.74 -62.17
C ASP A 356 43.59 24.11 -63.37
N PRO A 357 44.06 23.13 -64.18
CA PRO A 357 44.83 23.39 -65.40
C PRO A 357 44.09 24.23 -66.46
N ASP A 358 42.76 24.18 -66.51
CA ASP A 358 41.95 24.93 -67.46
C ASP A 358 41.89 26.44 -67.11
N CYS A 359 42.31 26.82 -65.89
CA CYS A 359 42.45 28.20 -65.44
C CYS A 359 43.73 28.93 -65.87
N GLN A 360 44.63 28.27 -66.61
CA GLN A 360 45.94 28.84 -66.94
C GLN A 360 45.95 29.84 -68.12
N SER A 361 44.80 30.38 -68.56
CA SER A 361 44.75 31.12 -69.85
C SER A 361 44.23 32.56 -69.87
N THR A 362 44.05 33.28 -68.75
CA THR A 362 43.62 34.70 -68.81
C THR A 362 44.25 35.61 -67.73
N CYS A 363 45.22 36.43 -68.12
CA CYS A 363 45.66 37.62 -67.37
C CYS A 363 44.63 38.75 -67.53
N VAL A 364 44.44 39.59 -66.50
CA VAL A 364 43.47 40.69 -66.47
C VAL A 364 44.23 42.02 -66.53
N PRO A 365 43.99 42.91 -67.51
CA PRO A 365 44.74 44.16 -67.63
C PRO A 365 44.40 45.11 -66.48
N ILE A 366 45.41 45.40 -65.64
CA ILE A 366 45.38 46.44 -64.61
C ILE A 366 46.47 47.49 -64.90
N PRO A 367 46.43 48.69 -64.29
CA PRO A 367 47.50 49.68 -64.46
C PRO A 367 48.86 49.16 -63.96
N GLU A 368 49.90 49.31 -64.78
CA GLU A 368 51.25 48.76 -64.58
C GLU A 368 51.90 49.10 -63.24
N GLN A 369 52.42 48.09 -62.54
CA GLN A 369 53.26 48.28 -61.36
C GLN A 369 54.74 48.12 -61.72
N CYS A 370 55.45 49.24 -61.71
CA CYS A 370 56.81 49.35 -62.23
C CYS A 370 57.94 48.67 -61.41
N SER A 371 57.65 47.69 -60.56
CA SER A 371 58.65 47.06 -59.67
C SER A 371 58.32 45.64 -59.18
N ASN A 372 57.29 44.98 -59.72
CA ASN A 372 56.82 43.68 -59.20
C ASN A 372 57.33 42.47 -60.01
N GLY A 373 57.99 42.68 -61.16
CA GLY A 373 58.53 41.63 -62.02
C GLY A 373 57.48 40.89 -62.85
N VAL A 374 56.28 41.44 -62.99
CA VAL A 374 55.12 40.87 -63.69
C VAL A 374 54.69 41.82 -64.82
N ASP A 375 54.13 41.24 -65.89
CA ASP A 375 53.51 41.94 -67.02
C ASP A 375 52.03 42.12 -66.65
N ASP A 376 51.69 43.25 -66.03
CA ASP A 376 50.40 43.50 -65.39
C ASP A 376 49.29 43.88 -66.40
N ASP A 377 49.67 44.32 -67.60
CA ASP A 377 48.77 44.70 -68.70
C ASP A 377 48.86 43.81 -69.96
N CYS A 378 49.79 42.85 -69.95
CA CYS A 378 49.96 41.77 -70.93
C CYS A 378 50.46 42.23 -72.31
N ASP A 379 51.25 43.31 -72.37
CA ASP A 379 51.86 43.79 -73.60
C ASP A 379 53.24 43.15 -73.92
N GLY A 380 53.78 42.40 -72.96
CA GLY A 380 55.01 41.61 -73.09
C GLY A 380 56.27 42.32 -72.59
N LEU A 381 56.14 43.47 -71.94
CA LEU A 381 57.21 44.15 -71.21
C LEU A 381 56.94 44.06 -69.69
N VAL A 382 57.98 44.26 -68.88
CA VAL A 382 57.87 44.18 -67.42
C VAL A 382 58.56 45.37 -66.78
N ASP A 383 57.96 45.90 -65.71
CA ASP A 383 58.51 46.95 -64.87
C ASP A 383 59.05 48.16 -65.67
N TYR A 384 60.30 48.58 -65.40
CA TYR A 384 60.95 49.73 -66.00
C TYR A 384 61.31 49.56 -67.50
N GLU A 385 61.20 48.35 -68.04
CA GLU A 385 61.35 48.11 -69.47
C GLU A 385 60.06 48.46 -70.24
N ASP A 386 58.96 48.69 -69.50
CA ASP A 386 57.65 49.07 -70.01
C ASP A 386 57.52 50.61 -70.23
N PRO A 387 57.11 51.07 -71.44
CA PRO A 387 56.87 52.48 -71.74
C PRO A 387 55.72 53.14 -70.96
N ASP A 388 54.76 52.36 -70.44
CA ASP A 388 53.59 52.85 -69.71
C ASP A 388 53.88 53.04 -68.21
N CYS A 389 55.12 52.77 -67.77
CA CYS A 389 55.66 53.17 -66.47
C CYS A 389 55.94 54.67 -66.37
N VAL A 390 54.92 55.46 -66.04
CA VAL A 390 55.03 56.92 -65.89
C VAL A 390 55.55 57.30 -64.49
N LEU A 391 56.83 57.65 -64.39
CA LEU A 391 57.48 58.16 -63.17
C LEU A 391 56.91 59.53 -62.74
N MET A 392 56.57 59.69 -61.45
CA MET A 392 55.95 60.90 -60.89
C MET A 392 56.98 62.03 -60.67
N GLU A 393 56.74 63.22 -61.24
CA GLU A 393 57.55 64.43 -61.03
C GLU A 393 57.32 65.03 -59.62
N CYS A 394 58.36 65.52 -58.94
CA CYS A 394 58.29 65.94 -57.52
C CYS A 394 57.54 67.25 -57.22
N THR A 395 56.81 67.84 -58.18
CA THR A 395 56.31 69.22 -58.06
C THR A 395 55.30 69.43 -56.92
N ASP A 396 54.61 68.37 -56.48
CA ASP A 396 53.69 68.36 -55.34
C ASP A 396 54.19 67.52 -54.14
N GLY A 397 55.47 67.11 -54.14
CA GLY A 397 56.07 66.22 -53.14
C GLY A 397 56.01 64.73 -53.54
N CYS A 398 56.88 63.90 -52.95
CA CYS A 398 56.99 62.48 -53.25
C CYS A 398 56.19 61.60 -52.26
N PRO A 399 55.74 60.39 -52.66
CA PRO A 399 55.06 59.45 -51.77
C PRO A 399 55.98 58.98 -50.64
N TYR A 400 55.40 58.48 -49.54
CA TYR A 400 56.17 57.96 -48.41
C TYR A 400 57.20 56.90 -48.86
N GLY A 401 58.48 57.09 -48.50
CA GLY A 401 59.60 56.22 -48.90
C GLY A 401 60.34 56.63 -50.19
N TYR A 402 60.02 57.80 -50.76
CA TYR A 402 60.66 58.34 -51.96
C TYR A 402 61.21 59.76 -51.73
N GLY A 403 62.47 59.98 -52.10
CA GLY A 403 63.14 61.27 -52.14
C GLY A 403 63.09 61.93 -53.52
N CYS A 404 63.21 63.26 -53.57
CA CYS A 404 63.35 63.95 -54.86
C CYS A 404 64.82 64.08 -55.25
N PHE A 405 65.20 63.44 -56.35
CA PHE A 405 66.58 63.43 -56.83
C PHE A 405 66.84 64.61 -57.79
N PRO A 406 68.12 64.93 -58.10
CA PRO A 406 68.48 66.09 -58.92
C PRO A 406 67.89 66.12 -60.34
N ASP A 407 67.30 65.02 -60.80
CA ASP A 407 66.59 64.87 -62.08
C ASP A 407 65.10 65.28 -62.01
N ASN A 408 64.61 65.68 -60.82
CA ASN A 408 63.26 66.20 -60.55
C ASN A 408 62.14 65.14 -60.53
N TYR A 409 62.51 63.86 -60.37
CA TYR A 409 61.59 62.73 -60.20
C TYR A 409 61.73 62.09 -58.81
N CYS A 410 60.65 61.45 -58.37
CA CYS A 410 60.63 60.72 -57.10
C CYS A 410 61.28 59.35 -57.26
N HIS A 411 62.40 59.12 -56.59
CA HIS A 411 63.03 57.79 -56.49
C HIS A 411 63.06 57.35 -55.03
N SER A 412 63.12 56.05 -54.77
CA SER A 412 63.29 55.59 -53.39
C SER A 412 64.67 56.00 -52.88
N HIS A 413 64.74 56.73 -51.77
CA HIS A 413 66.02 57.01 -51.10
C HIS A 413 66.43 55.89 -50.14
N CYS A 414 65.54 54.92 -49.91
CA CYS A 414 65.78 53.80 -49.02
C CYS A 414 66.45 52.59 -49.71
N GLU A 415 66.90 52.72 -50.96
CA GLU A 415 67.50 51.64 -51.75
C GLU A 415 68.67 52.13 -52.65
N ASP A 416 69.19 53.34 -52.41
CA ASP A 416 70.20 53.98 -53.26
C ASP A 416 71.65 53.72 -52.80
N GLY A 417 71.83 53.06 -51.65
CA GLY A 417 73.12 52.68 -51.09
C GLY A 417 73.84 53.79 -50.32
N ALA A 418 73.24 54.98 -50.18
CA ALA A 418 73.84 56.13 -49.52
C ALA A 418 73.06 56.53 -48.26
N PRO A 419 73.73 56.83 -47.12
CA PRO A 419 73.04 57.33 -45.93
C PRO A 419 72.71 58.82 -46.14
N ASP A 420 71.57 59.08 -46.75
CA ASP A 420 71.10 60.44 -47.03
C ASP A 420 69.74 60.74 -46.39
N TYR A 421 69.23 61.96 -46.60
CA TYR A 421 67.97 62.43 -46.00
C TYR A 421 67.83 62.16 -44.49
N ASP A 422 66.86 61.36 -44.06
CA ASP A 422 66.56 61.03 -42.67
C ASP A 422 67.11 59.67 -42.22
N GLU A 423 67.87 59.00 -43.09
CA GLU A 423 68.43 57.68 -42.82
C GLU A 423 69.50 57.72 -41.72
N SER A 424 69.47 56.70 -40.86
CA SER A 424 70.49 56.56 -39.81
C SER A 424 71.65 55.67 -40.24
N ALA A 425 71.45 54.81 -41.23
CA ALA A 425 72.49 54.11 -41.99
C ALA A 425 71.99 53.90 -43.44
N SER A 426 72.89 53.57 -44.39
CA SER A 426 72.48 53.40 -45.81
C SER A 426 71.25 52.52 -45.93
N ASP A 427 70.23 53.02 -46.62
CA ASP A 427 68.99 52.33 -46.96
C ASP A 427 68.12 51.98 -45.72
N CYS A 428 68.37 52.59 -44.56
CA CYS A 428 67.63 52.30 -43.33
C CYS A 428 67.64 53.41 -42.24
N GLY A 429 66.63 53.37 -41.38
CA GLY A 429 66.47 54.30 -40.26
C GLY A 429 65.75 55.58 -40.66
N GLY A 430 65.48 56.45 -39.68
CA GLY A 430 64.60 57.59 -39.92
C GLY A 430 63.11 57.21 -39.87
N ALA A 431 62.27 58.14 -40.33
CA ALA A 431 60.82 57.97 -40.40
C ALA A 431 60.38 57.26 -41.69
N ASP A 432 61.11 57.48 -42.79
CA ASP A 432 60.64 57.13 -44.12
C ASP A 432 61.22 55.80 -44.65
N CYS A 433 62.30 55.29 -44.07
CA CYS A 433 62.95 54.04 -44.48
C CYS A 433 62.75 52.86 -43.52
N PRO A 434 62.95 51.62 -43.99
CA PRO A 434 62.91 50.43 -43.13
C PRO A 434 63.87 50.56 -41.95
N ARG A 435 63.52 49.92 -40.84
CA ARG A 435 64.32 50.00 -39.62
C ARG A 435 65.65 49.25 -39.77
N CYS A 436 66.73 49.87 -39.34
CA CYS A 436 68.08 49.31 -39.37
C CYS A 436 68.19 48.03 -38.53
N GLN A 437 68.91 47.06 -39.08
CA GLN A 437 69.20 45.77 -38.46
C GLN A 437 70.31 45.89 -37.40
N ALA A 438 70.46 44.87 -36.56
CA ALA A 438 71.50 44.84 -35.53
C ALA A 438 72.90 45.00 -36.17
N GLY A 439 73.69 45.94 -35.63
CA GLY A 439 75.02 46.29 -36.14
C GLY A 439 75.07 47.52 -37.05
N GLN A 440 73.93 48.04 -37.53
CA GLN A 440 73.86 49.27 -38.33
C GLN A 440 73.75 50.54 -37.47
N HIS A 441 74.14 51.67 -38.05
CA HIS A 441 74.18 52.95 -37.34
C HIS A 441 72.76 53.48 -37.04
N CYS A 442 72.59 54.07 -35.86
CA CYS A 442 71.32 54.64 -35.41
C CYS A 442 71.54 55.94 -34.63
N PHE A 443 70.54 56.83 -34.69
CA PHE A 443 70.51 58.04 -33.87
C PHE A 443 69.59 57.88 -32.66
N SER A 444 68.57 57.03 -32.77
CA SER A 444 67.63 56.72 -31.70
C SER A 444 67.12 55.28 -31.80
N GLY A 445 66.47 54.81 -30.74
CA GLY A 445 65.79 53.50 -30.78
C GLY A 445 64.71 53.41 -31.87
N PHE A 446 64.20 54.54 -32.36
CA PHE A 446 63.26 54.55 -33.47
C PHE A 446 63.90 54.08 -34.79
N ASP A 447 65.21 54.21 -34.96
CA ASP A 447 65.83 53.80 -36.22
C ASP A 447 66.09 52.29 -36.28
N CYS A 448 66.04 51.60 -35.14
CA CYS A 448 66.38 50.18 -35.03
C CYS A 448 65.15 49.29 -35.08
N ALA A 449 65.25 48.17 -35.80
CA ALA A 449 64.21 47.14 -35.82
C ALA A 449 63.99 46.56 -34.40
N SER A 450 65.04 46.49 -33.59
CA SER A 450 64.98 46.07 -32.19
C SER A 450 64.42 47.13 -31.24
N GLY A 451 64.23 48.36 -31.69
CA GLY A 451 63.87 49.50 -30.84
C GLY A 451 65.00 50.02 -29.95
N ASN A 452 66.21 49.41 -30.01
CA ASN A 452 67.31 49.67 -29.09
C ASN A 452 68.56 50.18 -29.82
N CYS A 453 68.83 51.48 -29.66
CA CYS A 453 70.07 52.11 -30.13
C CYS A 453 71.02 52.32 -28.96
N VAL A 454 72.15 51.60 -28.92
CA VAL A 454 73.15 51.70 -27.85
C VAL A 454 74.51 52.02 -28.46
N ASN A 455 75.13 53.12 -28.02
CA ASN A 455 76.39 53.64 -28.58
C ASN A 455 76.33 53.85 -30.11
N ASN A 456 75.22 54.40 -30.61
CA ASN A 456 74.94 54.68 -32.04
C ASN A 456 74.90 53.43 -32.94
N ILE A 457 74.68 52.25 -32.37
CA ILE A 457 74.51 51.00 -33.13
C ILE A 457 73.25 50.26 -32.66
N CYS A 458 72.45 49.79 -33.62
CA CYS A 458 71.28 48.96 -33.35
C CYS A 458 71.71 47.63 -32.75
N GLN A 459 71.12 47.25 -31.62
CA GLN A 459 71.42 46.00 -30.92
C GLN A 459 70.51 44.85 -31.35
#